data_AF-A0A399NVA9-F1
#
_entry.id   AF-A0A399NVA9-F1
#
_cell.length_a   1.000
_cell.length_b   1.000
_cell.length_c   1.000
_cell.angle_alpha   90.00
_cell.angle_beta   90.00
_cell.angle_gamma   90.00
#
_symmetry.space_group_name_H-M   'P 1'
#
loop_
_entity.id
_entity.type
_entity.pdbx_description
1 polymer ?
#
loop_
_entity_poly.entity_id
_entity_poly.type
_entity_poly.pdbx_seq_one_letter_code
_entity_poly.pdbx_strand_id
1 'polypeptide(L)'
;RVPGLARGWLRRPAGLARVPHKAAELAGYVSVLARERIGYATGSAVVAAHGTDRVEAVTVQRLDASWAPIPGTERRIAVDAVCVGHGFTPRLELPIAAGCRIGSDRFVEVDASQGAGPAGVYAAGEITGIGGVDQALAEGEVAGHCAAGGSPTDAAVLIEAGVLRVDGRG
;
A
#
# COMPACT_ATOMS: atom_id res chain seq x y z
N ARG A 1 -8.31 8.42 -22.73
CA ARG A 1 -8.06 8.98 -21.38
C ARG A 1 -8.92 8.38 -20.26
N VAL A 2 -9.77 7.37 -20.52
CA VAL A 2 -10.48 6.55 -19.50
C VAL A 2 -10.44 5.02 -19.75
N PRO A 3 -10.28 4.49 -20.99
CA PRO A 3 -10.53 3.05 -21.21
C PRO A 3 -9.46 2.09 -20.67
N GLY A 4 -8.23 2.56 -20.41
CA GLY A 4 -7.15 1.72 -19.86
C GLY A 4 -7.35 1.35 -18.38
N LEU A 5 -7.82 2.31 -17.57
CA LEU A 5 -8.17 2.09 -16.16
C LEU A 5 -9.36 1.14 -16.04
N ALA A 6 -10.39 1.33 -16.87
CA ALA A 6 -11.57 0.46 -16.88
C ALA A 6 -11.21 -1.02 -17.08
N ARG A 7 -10.22 -1.33 -17.93
CA ARG A 7 -9.81 -2.71 -18.23
C ARG A 7 -9.16 -3.45 -17.05
N GLY A 8 -8.50 -2.72 -16.13
CA GLY A 8 -7.91 -3.28 -14.91
C GLY A 8 -8.96 -3.55 -13.83
N TRP A 9 -9.90 -2.62 -13.65
CA TRP A 9 -10.97 -2.72 -12.65
C TRP A 9 -12.09 -3.70 -13.07
N LEU A 10 -12.36 -3.83 -14.37
CA LEU A 10 -13.35 -4.79 -14.91
C LEU A 10 -12.93 -6.25 -14.77
N ARG A 11 -11.69 -6.56 -14.35
CA ARG A 11 -11.26 -7.93 -14.11
C ARG A 11 -11.84 -8.55 -12.83
N ARG A 12 -12.36 -7.75 -11.88
CA ARG A 12 -13.01 -8.23 -10.64
C ARG A 12 -14.13 -7.30 -10.13
N PRO A 13 -15.27 -7.18 -10.84
CA PRO A 13 -16.37 -6.29 -10.44
C PRO A 13 -17.01 -6.66 -9.09
N ALA A 14 -16.94 -7.94 -8.69
CA ALA A 14 -17.51 -8.42 -7.42
C ALA A 14 -16.74 -7.94 -6.17
N GLY A 15 -15.47 -7.53 -6.28
CA GLY A 15 -14.69 -7.03 -5.15
C GLY A 15 -15.08 -5.61 -4.73
N LEU A 16 -15.52 -4.78 -5.68
CA LEU A 16 -15.97 -3.40 -5.46
C LEU A 16 -17.28 -3.33 -4.67
N ALA A 17 -18.19 -4.31 -4.87
CA ALA A 17 -19.46 -4.38 -4.16
C ALA A 17 -19.32 -4.76 -2.68
N ARG A 18 -18.17 -5.32 -2.28
CA ARG A 18 -17.94 -5.82 -0.91
C ARG A 18 -17.35 -4.79 0.04
N VAL A 19 -16.98 -3.59 -0.43
CA VAL A 19 -16.24 -2.62 0.40
C VAL A 19 -16.75 -1.18 0.21
N PRO A 20 -17.99 -0.87 0.64
CA PRO A 20 -18.62 0.44 0.43
C PRO A 20 -17.83 1.60 1.07
N HIS A 21 -17.12 1.35 2.17
CA HIS A 21 -16.27 2.36 2.81
C HIS A 21 -15.11 2.80 1.90
N LYS A 22 -14.50 1.88 1.14
CA LYS A 22 -13.43 2.21 0.18
C LYS A 22 -13.95 3.00 -1.02
N ALA A 23 -15.20 2.78 -1.43
CA ALA A 23 -15.82 3.60 -2.47
C ALA A 23 -16.03 5.04 -2.01
N ALA A 24 -16.47 5.24 -0.76
CA ALA A 24 -16.60 6.57 -0.17
C ALA A 24 -15.24 7.27 -0.01
N GLU A 25 -14.21 6.54 0.42
CA GLU A 25 -12.83 7.03 0.51
C GLU A 25 -12.32 7.51 -0.86
N LEU A 26 -12.48 6.67 -1.89
CA LEU A 26 -12.14 7.01 -3.27
C LEU A 26 -12.89 8.26 -3.77
N ALA A 27 -14.19 8.34 -3.51
CA ALA A 27 -15.00 9.51 -3.87
C ALA A 27 -14.47 10.78 -3.18
N GLY A 28 -14.07 10.68 -1.92
CA GLY A 28 -13.37 11.73 -1.18
C GLY A 28 -12.13 12.20 -1.92
N TYR A 29 -11.20 11.30 -2.26
CA TYR A 29 -9.98 11.66 -2.99
C TYR A 29 -10.27 12.30 -4.36
N VAL A 30 -11.20 11.73 -5.14
CA VAL A 30 -11.58 12.28 -6.44
C VAL A 30 -12.16 13.69 -6.29
N SER A 31 -12.97 13.93 -5.26
CA SER A 31 -13.55 15.24 -4.99
C SER A 31 -12.48 16.29 -4.68
N VAL A 32 -11.44 15.92 -3.93
CA VAL A 32 -10.30 16.78 -3.60
C VAL A 32 -9.52 17.11 -4.88
N LEU A 33 -9.16 16.09 -5.67
CA LEU A 33 -8.45 16.29 -6.93
C LEU A 33 -9.22 17.24 -7.88
N ALA A 34 -10.54 17.07 -7.96
CA ALA A 34 -11.39 17.90 -8.81
C ALA A 34 -11.50 19.35 -8.28
N ARG A 35 -11.74 19.52 -6.98
CA ARG A 35 -11.86 20.84 -6.33
C ARG A 35 -10.57 21.66 -6.45
N GLU A 36 -9.43 21.01 -6.21
CA GLU A 36 -8.10 21.62 -6.31
C GLU A 36 -7.55 21.65 -7.73
N ARG A 37 -8.32 21.17 -8.72
CA ARG A 37 -7.95 21.07 -10.15
C ARG A 37 -6.60 20.37 -10.37
N ILE A 38 -6.30 19.38 -9.54
CA ILE A 38 -5.08 18.57 -9.64
C ILE A 38 -5.24 17.61 -10.82
N GLY A 39 -4.42 17.79 -11.84
CA GLY A 39 -4.42 16.94 -13.02
C GLY A 39 -3.96 15.52 -12.70
N TYR A 40 -4.76 14.52 -13.03
CA TYR A 40 -4.41 13.10 -12.88
C TYR A 40 -4.25 12.43 -14.26
N ALA A 41 -3.07 11.86 -14.53
CA ALA A 41 -2.75 11.23 -15.81
C ALA A 41 -2.25 9.80 -15.60
N THR A 42 -3.07 8.82 -15.98
CA THR A 42 -2.72 7.40 -15.91
C THR A 42 -2.08 6.90 -17.19
N GLY A 43 -1.26 5.85 -17.10
CA GLY A 43 -0.54 5.29 -18.25
C GLY A 43 0.47 6.28 -18.82
N SER A 44 1.07 7.09 -17.95
CA SER A 44 2.12 8.04 -18.28
C SER A 44 3.11 8.10 -17.12
N ALA A 45 4.38 8.35 -17.42
CA ALA A 45 5.42 8.48 -16.41
C ALA A 45 6.40 9.59 -16.76
N VAL A 46 7.05 10.13 -15.72
CA VAL A 46 8.24 10.97 -15.88
C VAL A 46 9.39 10.07 -16.35
N VAL A 47 9.99 10.40 -17.49
CA VAL A 47 11.09 9.63 -18.10
C VAL A 47 12.42 10.39 -18.08
N ALA A 48 12.38 11.70 -17.83
CA ALA A 48 13.56 12.52 -17.61
C ALA A 48 13.21 13.72 -16.73
N ALA A 49 14.08 14.07 -15.80
CA ALA A 49 14.10 15.35 -15.10
C ALA A 49 15.23 16.20 -15.66
N HIS A 50 15.03 17.51 -15.73
CA HIS A 50 15.95 18.41 -16.42
C HIS A 50 16.22 19.65 -15.57
N GLY A 51 17.43 20.16 -15.70
CA GLY A 51 17.97 21.31 -14.98
C GLY A 51 19.42 21.04 -14.62
N THR A 52 20.11 22.05 -14.07
CA THR A 52 21.51 21.93 -13.66
C THR A 52 21.60 21.72 -12.14
N ASP A 53 21.19 22.74 -11.37
CA ASP A 53 21.30 22.72 -9.90
C ASP A 53 20.00 22.28 -9.21
N ARG A 54 18.87 22.37 -9.92
CA ARG A 54 17.53 21.96 -9.46
C ARG A 54 16.70 21.51 -10.66
N VAL A 55 15.58 20.83 -10.39
CA VAL A 55 14.63 20.52 -11.47
C VAL A 55 13.95 21.81 -11.94
N GLU A 56 13.90 21.98 -13.24
CA GLU A 56 13.23 23.11 -13.90
C GLU A 56 12.10 22.62 -14.82
N ALA A 57 12.17 21.36 -15.24
CA ALA A 57 11.11 20.70 -15.98
C ALA A 57 11.32 19.18 -16.08
N VAL A 58 10.24 18.46 -16.34
CA VAL A 58 10.25 17.01 -16.62
C VAL A 58 9.82 16.71 -18.05
N THR A 59 10.28 15.59 -18.59
CA THR A 59 9.65 14.94 -19.74
C THR A 59 8.74 13.84 -19.24
N VAL A 60 7.47 13.88 -19.65
CA VAL A 60 6.48 12.82 -19.41
C VAL A 60 6.19 12.12 -20.75
N GLN A 61 6.15 10.79 -20.75
CA GLN A 61 5.73 9.99 -21.91
C GLN A 61 4.53 9.11 -21.54
N ARG A 62 3.72 8.73 -22.55
CA ARG A 62 2.72 7.67 -22.39
C ARG A 62 3.43 6.33 -22.33
N LEU A 63 2.88 5.40 -21.56
CA LEU A 63 3.37 4.02 -21.44
C LEU A 63 2.45 3.05 -22.16
N ASP A 64 3.02 1.98 -22.71
CA ASP A 64 2.26 0.85 -23.24
C ASP A 64 1.90 -0.18 -22.15
N ALA A 65 1.30 -1.30 -22.57
CA ALA A 65 0.88 -2.36 -21.65
C ALA A 65 2.06 -3.10 -20.97
N SER A 66 3.27 -2.97 -21.50
CA SER A 66 4.52 -3.50 -20.93
C SER A 66 5.24 -2.48 -20.04
N TRP A 67 4.63 -1.31 -19.80
CA TRP A 67 5.23 -0.17 -19.11
C TRP A 67 6.40 0.48 -19.85
N ALA A 68 6.57 0.20 -21.14
CA ALA A 68 7.59 0.85 -21.96
C ALA A 68 7.12 2.25 -22.42
N PRO A 69 7.98 3.28 -22.41
CA PRO A 69 7.63 4.58 -22.96
C PRO A 69 7.38 4.52 -24.47
N ILE A 70 6.31 5.18 -24.92
CA ILE A 70 5.93 5.23 -26.33
C ILE A 70 6.61 6.45 -26.98
N PRO A 71 7.50 6.26 -27.96
CA PRO A 71 8.15 7.37 -28.68
C PRO A 71 7.14 8.29 -29.36
N GLY A 72 7.45 9.59 -29.42
CA GLY A 72 6.57 10.61 -30.02
C GLY A 72 5.42 11.05 -29.12
N THR A 73 5.43 10.63 -27.84
CA THR A 73 4.42 11.00 -26.85
C THR A 73 4.97 11.88 -25.73
N GLU A 74 6.21 12.33 -25.89
CA GLU A 74 6.94 13.18 -24.98
C GLU A 74 6.21 14.52 -24.81
N ARG A 75 6.08 14.95 -23.56
CA ARG A 75 5.64 16.29 -23.21
C ARG A 75 6.56 16.85 -22.16
N ARG A 76 7.09 18.04 -22.42
CA ARG A 76 7.89 18.78 -21.46
C ARG A 76 6.98 19.63 -20.58
N ILE A 77 7.13 19.52 -19.27
CA ILE A 77 6.32 20.25 -18.28
C ILE A 77 7.28 20.98 -17.35
N ALA A 78 7.13 22.30 -17.24
CA ALA A 78 7.88 23.12 -16.28
C ALA A 78 7.43 22.79 -14.85
N VAL A 79 8.40 22.47 -14.00
CA VAL A 79 8.20 22.14 -12.58
C VAL A 79 9.43 22.54 -11.79
N ASP A 80 9.25 22.88 -10.52
CA ASP A 80 10.30 23.18 -9.55
C ASP A 80 10.54 22.03 -8.55
N ALA A 81 9.65 21.04 -8.53
CA ALA A 81 9.77 19.82 -7.74
C ALA A 81 9.19 18.60 -8.47
N VAL A 82 9.72 17.41 -8.16
CA VAL A 82 9.22 16.12 -8.65
C VAL A 82 9.19 15.13 -7.50
N CYS A 83 8.01 14.58 -7.22
CA CYS A 83 7.84 13.51 -6.25
C CYS A 83 7.64 12.18 -6.98
N VAL A 84 8.47 11.18 -6.68
CA VAL A 84 8.39 9.84 -7.28
C VAL A 84 8.09 8.82 -6.21
N GLY A 85 7.04 8.02 -6.41
CA GLY A 85 6.72 6.86 -5.59
C GLY A 85 6.72 5.59 -6.45
N HIS A 86 7.56 4.61 -6.11
CA HIS A 86 7.72 3.35 -6.87
C HIS A 86 7.08 2.14 -6.15
N GLY A 87 6.06 2.41 -5.33
CA GLY A 87 5.47 1.43 -4.44
C GLY A 87 6.26 1.25 -3.15
N PHE A 88 5.88 0.25 -2.37
CA PHE A 88 6.44 -0.06 -1.07
C PHE A 88 6.91 -1.52 -1.05
N THR A 89 8.06 -1.78 -0.46
CA THR A 89 8.56 -3.13 -0.21
C THR A 89 8.87 -3.24 1.28
N PRO A 90 8.28 -4.21 2.01
CA PRO A 90 8.56 -4.38 3.43
C PRO A 90 10.04 -4.67 3.67
N ARG A 91 10.58 -4.14 4.78
CA ARG A 91 11.97 -4.32 5.18
C ARG A 91 12.13 -5.61 5.98
N LEU A 92 12.51 -6.68 5.30
CA LEU A 92 12.51 -8.04 5.85
C LEU A 92 13.86 -8.50 6.40
N GLU A 93 14.89 -7.64 6.36
CA GLU A 93 16.26 -8.02 6.74
C GLU A 93 16.34 -8.52 8.19
N LEU A 94 15.66 -7.84 9.13
CA LEU A 94 15.62 -8.22 10.54
C LEU A 94 14.80 -9.51 10.79
N PRO A 95 13.55 -9.65 10.28
CA PRO A 95 12.82 -10.92 10.39
C PRO A 95 13.59 -12.12 9.83
N ILE A 96 14.27 -11.96 8.69
CA ILE A 96 15.10 -13.02 8.10
C ILE A 96 16.26 -13.38 9.03
N ALA A 97 16.99 -12.38 9.54
CA ALA A 97 18.09 -12.62 10.47
C ALA A 97 17.63 -13.27 11.78
N ALA A 98 16.40 -12.97 12.23
CA ALA A 98 15.78 -13.57 13.39
C ALA A 98 15.26 -15.01 13.15
N GLY A 99 15.25 -15.49 11.90
CA GLY A 99 14.76 -16.83 11.55
C GLY A 99 13.25 -16.91 11.33
N CYS A 100 12.58 -15.78 11.08
CA CYS A 100 11.14 -15.76 10.78
C CYS A 100 10.86 -16.37 9.41
N ARG A 101 9.67 -16.97 9.25
CA ARG A 101 9.23 -17.48 7.94
C ARG A 101 8.69 -16.34 7.09
N ILE A 102 9.12 -16.28 5.83
CA ILE A 102 8.61 -15.32 4.85
C ILE A 102 7.69 -16.07 3.87
N GLY A 103 6.44 -15.61 3.77
CA GLY A 103 5.43 -16.16 2.89
C GLY A 103 5.73 -15.90 1.40
N SER A 104 4.96 -16.56 0.52
CA SER A 104 5.10 -16.39 -0.93
C SER A 104 4.69 -15.00 -1.44
N ASP A 105 3.92 -14.27 -0.64
CA ASP A 105 3.55 -12.86 -0.83
C ASP A 105 4.61 -11.87 -0.34
N ARG A 106 5.72 -12.38 0.23
CA ARG A 106 6.84 -11.62 0.78
C ARG A 106 6.48 -10.79 2.02
N PHE A 107 5.65 -11.36 2.90
CA PHE A 107 5.45 -10.88 4.26
C PHE A 107 5.92 -11.90 5.29
N VAL A 108 6.16 -11.45 6.52
CA VAL A 108 6.43 -12.31 7.67
C VAL A 108 5.15 -13.05 8.02
N GLU A 109 5.23 -14.38 8.08
CA GLU A 109 4.12 -15.20 8.56
C GLU A 109 3.99 -15.07 10.08
N VAL A 110 2.78 -14.78 10.53
CA VAL A 110 2.44 -14.66 11.95
C VAL A 110 1.22 -15.48 12.33
N ASP A 111 1.17 -15.93 13.57
CA ASP A 111 -0.03 -16.56 14.15
C ASP A 111 -0.97 -15.52 14.81
N ALA A 112 -2.04 -16.00 15.45
CA ALA A 112 -3.02 -15.12 16.10
C ALA A 112 -2.48 -14.30 17.29
N SER A 113 -1.31 -14.67 17.82
CA SER A 113 -0.58 -13.92 18.87
C SER A 113 0.45 -12.96 18.29
N GLN A 114 0.49 -12.82 16.95
CA GLN A 114 1.55 -12.14 16.21
C GLN A 114 2.93 -12.80 16.37
N GLY A 115 2.99 -14.07 16.77
CA GLY A 115 4.22 -14.84 16.87
C GLY A 115 4.78 -15.16 15.49
N ALA A 116 6.06 -14.86 15.25
CA ALA A 116 6.70 -14.91 13.93
C ALA A 116 7.49 -16.20 13.65
N GLY A 117 7.26 -17.25 14.46
CA GLY A 117 7.92 -18.56 14.36
C GLY A 117 8.95 -18.82 15.47
N PRO A 118 10.08 -18.09 15.52
CA PRO A 118 11.04 -18.21 16.60
C PRO A 118 10.44 -17.82 17.97
N ALA A 119 10.80 -18.56 19.02
CA ALA A 119 10.28 -18.31 20.36
C ALA A 119 10.66 -16.90 20.84
N GLY A 120 9.66 -16.16 21.35
CA GLY A 120 9.84 -14.79 21.82
C GLY A 120 9.97 -13.73 20.73
N VAL A 121 9.77 -14.09 19.45
CA VAL A 121 9.78 -13.15 18.33
C VAL A 121 8.36 -12.90 17.85
N TYR A 122 7.99 -11.62 17.81
CA TYR A 122 6.69 -11.14 17.36
C TYR A 122 6.86 -10.14 16.21
N ALA A 123 5.89 -10.09 15.30
CA ALA A 123 5.91 -9.18 14.17
C ALA A 123 4.54 -8.52 13.96
N ALA A 124 4.54 -7.25 13.58
CA ALA A 124 3.33 -6.47 13.36
C ALA A 124 3.60 -5.36 12.33
N GLY A 125 2.53 -4.85 11.73
CA GLY A 125 2.58 -3.73 10.81
C GLY A 125 2.99 -4.14 9.40
N GLU A 126 3.71 -3.26 8.71
CA GLU A 126 3.92 -3.40 7.27
C GLU A 126 4.70 -4.66 6.87
N ILE A 127 5.45 -5.27 7.79
CA ILE A 127 6.17 -6.52 7.52
C ILE A 127 5.25 -7.75 7.51
N THR A 128 4.03 -7.67 8.03
CA THR A 128 3.05 -8.78 8.10
C THR A 128 1.91 -8.65 7.09
N GLY A 129 1.79 -7.53 6.35
CA GLY A 129 0.82 -7.41 5.27
C GLY A 129 0.52 -5.96 4.83
N ILE A 130 -0.58 -5.80 4.08
CA ILE A 130 -1.05 -4.52 3.55
C ILE A 130 -2.41 -4.17 4.16
N GLY A 131 -2.41 -3.33 5.21
CA GLY A 131 -3.64 -2.77 5.78
C GLY A 131 -3.52 -1.33 6.29
N GLY A 132 -2.34 -0.73 6.19
CA GLY A 132 -2.10 0.64 6.66
C GLY A 132 -2.07 0.77 8.18
N VAL A 133 -2.31 1.98 8.68
CA VAL A 133 -2.14 2.34 10.09
C VAL A 133 -3.05 1.53 11.02
N ASP A 134 -4.31 1.31 10.63
CA ASP A 134 -5.29 0.63 11.47
C ASP A 134 -4.89 -0.82 11.75
N GLN A 135 -4.43 -1.53 10.71
CA GLN A 135 -3.88 -2.87 10.85
C GLN A 135 -2.62 -2.85 11.73
N ALA A 136 -1.69 -1.93 11.46
CA ALA A 136 -0.43 -1.88 12.21
C ALA A 136 -0.62 -1.62 13.70
N LEU A 137 -1.60 -0.78 14.07
CA LEU A 137 -1.96 -0.53 15.46
C LEU A 137 -2.55 -1.77 16.13
N ALA A 138 -3.55 -2.40 15.51
CA ALA A 138 -4.21 -3.58 16.06
C ALA A 138 -3.23 -4.77 16.21
N GLU A 139 -2.38 -4.99 15.21
CA GLU A 139 -1.34 -6.02 15.27
C GLU A 139 -0.27 -5.69 16.31
N GLY A 140 0.12 -4.42 16.42
CA GLY A 140 1.11 -3.96 17.40
C GLY A 140 0.64 -4.17 18.83
N GLU A 141 -0.65 -3.94 19.09
CA GLU A 141 -1.26 -4.17 20.40
C GLU A 141 -1.26 -5.66 20.78
N VAL A 142 -1.70 -6.54 19.86
CA VAL A 142 -1.66 -8.00 20.08
C VAL A 142 -0.23 -8.47 20.33
N ALA A 143 0.72 -8.04 19.48
CA ALA A 143 2.13 -8.40 19.59
C ALA A 143 2.73 -7.95 20.93
N GLY A 144 2.47 -6.70 21.33
CA GLY A 144 2.97 -6.14 22.58
C GLY A 144 2.41 -6.86 23.80
N HIS A 145 1.10 -7.13 23.83
CA HIS A 145 0.46 -7.85 24.92
C HIS A 145 0.97 -9.29 25.05
N CYS A 146 1.10 -10.01 23.93
CA CYS A 146 1.61 -11.39 23.93
C CYS A 146 3.10 -11.44 24.28
N ALA A 147 3.90 -10.47 23.84
CA ALA A 147 5.30 -10.35 24.24
C ALA A 147 5.48 -10.09 25.74
N ALA A 148 4.51 -9.45 26.39
CA ALA A 148 4.47 -9.25 27.84
C ALA A 148 3.96 -10.50 28.62
N GLY A 149 3.66 -11.60 27.93
CA GLY A 149 3.16 -12.85 28.53
C GLY A 149 1.64 -12.97 28.60
N GLY A 150 0.91 -12.05 27.95
CA GLY A 150 -0.54 -12.13 27.80
C GLY A 150 -1.01 -13.11 26.72
N SER A 151 -2.32 -13.32 26.64
CA SER A 151 -2.96 -14.14 25.61
C SER A 151 -3.65 -13.27 24.54
N PRO A 152 -3.65 -13.66 23.25
CA PRO A 152 -4.39 -12.94 22.20
C PRO A 152 -5.92 -12.97 22.39
N THR A 153 -6.42 -13.74 23.35
CA THR A 153 -7.84 -13.80 23.71
C THR A 153 -8.18 -12.99 24.94
N ASP A 154 -7.22 -12.26 25.52
CA ASP A 154 -7.50 -11.44 26.70
C ASP A 154 -8.39 -10.26 26.33
N ALA A 155 -9.35 -9.96 27.21
CA ALA A 155 -10.36 -8.92 26.97
C ALA A 155 -9.75 -7.55 26.68
N ALA A 156 -8.57 -7.25 27.25
CA ALA A 156 -7.83 -6.01 27.02
C ALA A 156 -7.54 -5.78 25.52
N VAL A 157 -7.13 -6.84 24.80
CA VAL A 157 -6.75 -6.79 23.38
C VAL A 157 -7.95 -6.97 22.45
N LEU A 158 -8.99 -7.68 22.90
CA LEU A 158 -10.20 -7.92 22.11
C LEU A 158 -11.05 -6.65 21.92
N ILE A 159 -10.99 -5.69 22.84
CA ILE A 159 -11.79 -4.46 22.80
C ILE A 159 -11.25 -3.48 21.76
N GLU A 160 -9.93 -3.33 21.64
CA GLU A 160 -9.30 -2.43 20.66
C GLU A 160 -9.14 -3.09 19.28
N ALA A 161 -8.74 -4.37 19.20
CA ALA A 161 -8.66 -5.10 17.92
C ALA A 161 -10.05 -5.45 17.32
N GLY A 162 -11.11 -5.45 18.15
CA GLY A 162 -12.48 -5.78 17.76
C GLY A 162 -13.18 -4.75 16.87
N VAL A 163 -12.61 -3.56 16.68
CA VAL A 163 -13.16 -2.52 15.78
C VAL A 163 -12.85 -2.82 14.30
N LEU A 164 -11.92 -3.74 13.99
CA LEU A 164 -11.48 -4.06 12.61
C LEU A 164 -11.85 -5.44 12.09
N ARG A 165 -12.54 -6.30 12.84
CA ARG A 165 -13.09 -7.55 12.28
C ARG A 165 -14.37 -7.30 11.47
N VAL A 166 -14.23 -6.63 10.33
CA VAL A 166 -15.16 -6.81 9.20
C VAL A 166 -14.43 -7.58 8.10
N ASP A 167 -14.77 -8.86 8.02
CA ASP A 167 -14.57 -9.83 6.94
C ASP A 167 -13.14 -10.16 6.47
N GLY A 168 -12.67 -11.31 6.96
CA GLY A 168 -11.52 -12.04 6.43
C GLY A 168 -11.69 -13.55 6.49
N ARG A 169 -12.82 -14.10 6.02
CA ARG A 169 -12.95 -15.51 5.55
C ARG A 169 -14.04 -15.63 4.49
N GLY A 170 -13.66 -16.08 3.30
CA GLY A 170 -14.53 -16.40 2.18
C GLY A 170 -13.75 -16.43 0.87
#